data_AF-A0A938U0A0-F1
#
_entry.id   AF-A0A938U0A0-F1
#
_cell.length_a   1.000
_cell.length_b   1.000
_cell.length_c   1.000
_cell.angle_alpha   90.00
_cell.angle_beta   90.00
_cell.angle_gamma   90.00
#
_symmetry.space_group_name_H-M   'P 1'
#
loop_
_entity.id
_entity.type
_entity.pdbx_description
1 polymer ?
#
loop_
_entity_poly.entity_id
_entity_poly.type
_entity_poly.pdbx_seq_one_letter_code
_entity_poly.pdbx_strand_id
1 'polypeptide(L)'
;MGENKFGRWLREARESAGVPLTDLSEILQTDYKDGKLSLRDLANISQINFSMLDKVEQGKRFLSDEKIEILARIFDADSVELISLKNQDKEAHASRKMGKASKFIPGFRPAIEAEVLKFLKVYRQKKKIQKIEFPLEVSDFFKVVFGLETRKESFSEKQFWKKGEALKLAALFIQSKTILINEDLVGGRSLPEVNQRFSVAHEGAHFICSLQIGELPEQPIFFRSRQLRRSKEETLVDYWAGALLMPKPQLTDKIEEFSKQKINPDFVANLSKIGKDLCKYFGVSRQALEIRLRQIGIQCKNTFYGR
;
A
#
# COMPACT_ATOMS: atom_id res chain seq x y z
N MET A 1 11.43 -12.52 0.23
CA MET A 1 11.72 -11.91 1.55
C MET A 1 13.15 -12.27 1.87
N GLY A 2 14.01 -11.29 2.16
CA GLY A 2 15.38 -11.57 2.59
C GLY A 2 15.39 -12.17 3.99
N GLU A 3 16.28 -13.12 4.22
CA GLU A 3 16.59 -13.71 5.52
C GLU A 3 17.06 -12.63 6.53
N ASN A 4 16.62 -12.72 7.79
CA ASN A 4 17.02 -11.76 8.83
C ASN A 4 18.38 -12.13 9.43
N LYS A 5 19.04 -11.18 10.11
CA LYS A 5 20.42 -11.37 10.60
C LYS A 5 20.50 -12.49 11.64
N PHE A 6 19.51 -12.57 12.52
CA PHE A 6 19.42 -13.64 13.53
C PHE A 6 19.19 -15.03 12.91
N GLY A 7 18.32 -15.13 11.90
CA GLY A 7 18.06 -16.39 11.19
C GLY A 7 19.25 -16.84 10.35
N ARG A 8 19.97 -15.90 9.74
CA ARG A 8 21.24 -16.15 9.07
C ARG A 8 22.30 -16.67 10.04
N TRP A 9 22.47 -16.01 11.19
CA TRP A 9 23.37 -16.49 12.23
C TRP A 9 23.01 -17.90 12.69
N LEU A 10 21.72 -18.19 12.89
CA LEU A 10 21.26 -19.53 13.27
C LEU A 10 21.63 -20.59 12.22
N ARG A 11 21.51 -20.25 10.94
CA ARG A 11 21.91 -21.12 9.82
C ARG A 11 23.43 -21.27 9.73
N GLU A 12 24.18 -20.19 9.88
CA GLU A 12 25.64 -20.19 9.82
C GLU A 12 26.26 -20.92 11.02
N ALA A 13 25.68 -20.78 12.22
CA ALA A 13 26.04 -21.55 13.41
C ALA A 13 25.76 -23.05 13.22
N ARG A 14 24.64 -23.39 12.58
CA ARG A 14 24.30 -24.76 12.15
C ARG A 14 25.31 -25.33 11.14
N GLU A 15 25.82 -24.52 10.24
CA GLU A 15 26.81 -24.92 9.22
C GLU A 15 28.24 -24.98 9.79
N SER A 16 28.56 -24.17 10.80
CA SER A 16 29.91 -24.01 11.37
C SER A 16 30.23 -24.95 12.54
N ALA A 17 29.24 -25.64 13.13
CA ALA A 17 29.40 -26.51 14.31
C ALA A 17 30.20 -27.83 14.09
N GLY A 18 31.14 -27.86 13.14
CA GLY A 18 32.07 -28.96 12.90
C GLY A 18 33.23 -29.08 13.91
N VAL A 19 32.93 -29.24 15.22
CA VAL A 19 33.83 -29.67 16.35
C VAL A 19 34.78 -28.59 16.95
N PRO A 20 35.19 -28.59 18.25
CA PRO A 20 34.57 -29.02 19.53
C PRO A 20 34.53 -27.92 20.63
N LEU A 21 33.76 -28.13 21.70
CA LEU A 21 34.23 -27.91 23.08
C LEU A 21 33.47 -28.81 24.08
N THR A 22 34.18 -29.17 25.14
CA THR A 22 34.06 -30.36 25.97
C THR A 22 33.08 -30.27 27.13
N ASP A 23 32.68 -31.47 27.56
CA ASP A 23 32.11 -31.90 28.84
C ASP A 23 30.66 -31.51 29.19
N LEU A 24 29.75 -32.43 28.85
CA LEU A 24 28.74 -32.91 29.80
C LEU A 24 28.31 -34.34 29.40
N SER A 25 29.10 -35.27 29.94
CA SER A 25 28.73 -36.59 30.43
C SER A 25 28.05 -37.54 29.45
N GLU A 26 28.84 -38.48 28.92
CA GLU A 26 28.69 -39.95 29.00
C GLU A 26 27.31 -40.62 28.77
N ILE A 27 26.26 -39.88 28.42
CA ILE A 27 24.88 -40.34 28.27
C ILE A 27 24.48 -40.36 26.79
N LEU A 28 25.23 -39.71 25.90
CA LEU A 28 24.95 -39.62 24.46
C LEU A 28 25.97 -40.41 23.60
N GLN A 29 26.54 -41.48 24.15
CA GLN A 29 27.81 -42.08 23.71
C GLN A 29 27.78 -43.03 22.50
N THR A 30 26.66 -43.22 21.79
CA THR A 30 26.64 -44.13 20.62
C THR A 30 26.15 -43.52 19.31
N ASP A 31 25.21 -42.56 19.32
CA ASP A 31 24.66 -41.98 18.08
C ASP A 31 25.30 -40.65 17.64
N TYR A 32 26.17 -40.08 18.47
CA TYR A 32 26.81 -38.78 18.23
C TYR A 32 28.08 -38.86 17.37
N LYS A 33 28.68 -40.04 17.18
CA LYS A 33 29.95 -40.22 16.43
C LYS A 33 29.83 -40.06 14.91
N ASP A 34 28.63 -40.03 14.35
CA ASP A 34 28.42 -40.11 12.89
C ASP A 34 27.79 -38.85 12.24
N GLY A 35 27.73 -37.70 12.93
CA GLY A 35 27.27 -36.44 12.32
C GLY A 35 25.76 -36.36 12.02
N LYS A 36 24.91 -36.98 12.86
CA LYS A 36 23.46 -37.07 12.66
C LYS A 36 22.62 -36.32 13.71
N LEU A 37 23.01 -35.13 14.15
CA LEU A 37 22.08 -34.31 14.93
C LEU A 37 21.06 -33.67 13.97
N SER A 38 19.87 -34.24 13.95
CA SER A 38 18.74 -33.70 13.20
C SER A 38 18.17 -32.49 13.93
N LEU A 39 17.42 -31.63 13.22
CA LEU A 39 16.70 -30.51 13.84
C LEU A 39 15.69 -30.96 14.93
N ARG A 40 15.31 -32.25 14.91
CA ARG A 40 14.48 -32.88 15.94
C ARG A 40 15.24 -33.04 17.26
N ASP A 41 16.54 -33.29 17.19
CA ASP A 41 17.39 -33.49 18.36
C ASP A 41 17.70 -32.16 19.04
N LEU A 42 17.96 -31.10 18.25
CA LEU A 42 18.05 -29.73 18.76
C LEU A 42 16.73 -29.26 19.39
N ALA A 43 15.59 -29.58 18.77
CA ALA A 43 14.27 -29.27 19.30
C ALA A 43 14.00 -30.00 20.63
N ASN A 44 14.46 -31.25 20.76
CA ASN A 44 14.32 -32.05 21.98
C ASN A 44 15.24 -31.53 23.11
N ILE A 45 16.50 -31.19 22.80
CA ILE A 45 17.48 -30.69 23.78
C ILE A 45 17.12 -29.28 24.28
N SER A 46 16.69 -28.39 23.39
CA SER A 46 16.34 -27.01 23.74
C SER A 46 14.89 -26.85 24.21
N GLN A 47 14.06 -27.91 24.12
CA GLN A 47 12.60 -27.86 24.26
C GLN A 47 11.93 -26.82 23.33
N ILE A 48 12.59 -26.44 22.22
CA ILE A 48 12.06 -25.51 21.23
C ILE A 48 11.42 -26.34 20.10
N ASN A 49 10.10 -26.20 19.92
CA ASN A 49 9.38 -26.90 18.86
C ASN A 49 10.00 -26.64 17.47
N PHE A 50 10.20 -27.69 16.68
CA PHE A 50 10.79 -27.62 15.34
C PHE A 50 10.12 -26.59 14.41
N SER A 51 8.79 -26.54 14.40
CA SER A 51 8.02 -25.56 13.61
C SER A 51 8.24 -24.10 14.03
N MET A 52 8.80 -23.89 15.23
CA MET A 52 9.18 -22.58 15.74
C MET A 52 10.55 -22.14 15.19
N LEU A 53 11.51 -23.06 15.09
CA LEU A 53 12.85 -22.79 14.53
C LEU A 53 12.77 -22.43 13.04
N ASP A 54 12.00 -23.17 12.25
CA ASP A 54 11.75 -22.84 10.84
C ASP A 54 11.14 -21.44 10.66
N LYS A 55 10.27 -21.03 11.58
CA LYS A 55 9.65 -19.69 11.56
C LYS A 55 10.64 -18.60 11.99
N VAL A 56 11.63 -18.92 12.81
CA VAL A 56 12.68 -18.00 13.24
C VAL A 56 13.68 -17.76 12.10
N GLU A 57 14.14 -18.83 11.43
CA GLU A 57 15.02 -18.73 10.24
C GLU A 57 14.36 -17.90 9.13
N GLN A 58 13.05 -18.09 8.92
CA GLN A 58 12.29 -17.32 7.94
C GLN A 58 11.96 -15.87 8.38
N GLY A 59 12.42 -15.45 9.56
CA GLY A 59 12.13 -14.13 10.14
C GLY A 59 10.66 -13.87 10.46
N LYS A 60 9.86 -14.93 10.61
CA LYS A 60 8.42 -14.87 10.91
C LYS A 60 8.11 -14.89 12.40
N ARG A 61 9.07 -15.26 13.24
CA ARG A 61 8.93 -15.33 14.70
C ARG A 61 10.27 -15.01 15.38
N PHE A 62 10.21 -14.49 16.60
CA PHE A 62 11.38 -14.27 17.45
C PHE A 62 11.31 -15.19 18.67
N LEU A 63 12.46 -15.68 19.13
CA LEU A 63 12.58 -16.48 20.36
C LEU A 63 12.51 -15.57 21.61
N SER A 64 12.13 -16.14 22.75
CA SER A 64 12.31 -15.48 24.06
C SER A 64 13.79 -15.45 24.43
N ASP A 65 14.18 -14.52 25.31
CA ASP A 65 15.58 -14.37 25.75
C ASP A 65 16.09 -15.66 26.41
N GLU A 66 15.29 -16.26 27.29
CA GLU A 66 15.56 -17.58 27.90
C GLU A 66 15.87 -18.68 26.86
N LYS A 67 15.15 -18.69 25.72
CA LYS A 67 15.39 -19.66 24.64
C LYS A 67 16.65 -19.34 23.85
N ILE A 68 17.02 -18.07 23.74
CA ILE A 68 18.26 -17.64 23.11
C ILE A 68 19.45 -17.99 24.00
N GLU A 69 19.34 -17.82 25.31
CA GLU A 69 20.37 -18.24 26.27
C GLU A 69 20.63 -19.74 26.22
N ILE A 70 19.58 -20.56 26.10
CA ILE A 70 19.72 -22.01 25.91
C ILE A 70 20.47 -22.34 24.62
N LEU A 71 20.13 -21.68 23.50
CA LEU A 71 20.84 -21.89 22.23
C LEU A 71 22.28 -21.38 22.27
N ALA A 72 22.53 -20.22 22.89
CA ALA A 72 23.87 -19.68 23.09
C ALA A 72 24.78 -20.67 23.83
N ARG A 73 24.27 -21.31 24.90
CA ARG A 73 25.01 -22.37 25.62
C ARG A 73 25.27 -23.60 24.77
N ILE A 74 24.31 -24.02 23.94
CA ILE A 74 24.46 -25.20 23.06
C ILE A 74 25.50 -24.96 21.96
N PHE A 75 25.60 -23.72 21.48
CA PHE A 75 26.47 -23.34 20.36
C PHE A 75 27.73 -22.56 20.79
N ASP A 76 28.02 -22.50 22.08
CA ASP A 76 29.13 -21.74 22.67
C ASP A 76 29.23 -20.29 22.12
N ALA A 77 28.10 -19.58 22.16
CA ALA A 77 27.95 -18.23 21.66
C ALA A 77 27.55 -17.24 22.77
N ASP A 78 27.88 -15.97 22.61
CA ASP A 78 27.50 -14.92 23.57
C ASP A 78 26.00 -14.61 23.48
N SER A 79 25.26 -14.97 24.54
CA SER A 79 23.81 -14.73 24.61
C SER A 79 23.45 -13.25 24.55
N VAL A 80 24.30 -12.34 25.04
CA VAL A 80 24.06 -10.89 25.03
C VAL A 80 24.07 -10.37 23.59
N GLU A 81 25.03 -10.83 22.79
CA GLU A 81 25.12 -10.49 21.37
C GLU A 81 23.90 -10.99 20.59
N LEU A 82 23.47 -12.23 20.84
CA LEU A 82 22.31 -12.83 20.18
C LEU A 82 20.99 -12.12 20.53
N ILE A 83 20.82 -11.72 21.79
CA ILE A 83 19.66 -10.93 22.23
C ILE A 83 19.67 -9.55 21.56
N SER A 84 20.85 -8.92 21.44
CA SER A 84 21.02 -7.66 20.72
C SER A 84 20.61 -7.78 19.24
N LEU A 85 21.08 -8.81 18.55
CA LEU A 85 20.71 -9.10 17.16
C LEU A 85 19.20 -9.34 16.99
N LYS A 86 18.58 -10.11 17.90
CA LYS A 86 17.12 -10.29 17.93
C LYS A 86 16.39 -8.94 18.05
N ASN A 87 16.84 -8.06 18.94
CA ASN A 87 16.21 -6.77 19.18
C ASN A 87 16.34 -5.83 17.98
N GLN A 88 17.51 -5.77 17.34
CA GLN A 88 17.70 -5.03 16.09
C GLN A 88 16.78 -5.52 14.97
N ASP A 89 16.65 -6.84 14.79
CA ASP A 89 15.74 -7.41 13.79
C ASP A 89 14.27 -7.18 14.16
N LYS A 90 13.92 -7.18 15.45
CA LYS A 90 12.57 -6.87 15.95
C LYS A 90 12.20 -5.41 15.68
N GLU A 91 13.13 -4.49 15.89
CA GLU A 91 12.98 -3.07 15.56
C GLU A 91 12.88 -2.85 14.04
N ALA A 92 13.75 -3.47 13.24
CA ALA A 92 13.68 -3.40 11.79
C ALA A 92 12.36 -3.98 11.25
N HIS A 93 11.88 -5.08 11.82
CA HIS A 93 10.61 -5.70 11.47
C HIS A 93 9.41 -4.85 11.95
N ALA A 94 9.51 -4.18 13.11
CA ALA A 94 8.52 -3.23 13.59
C ALA A 94 8.45 -1.99 12.70
N SER A 95 9.57 -1.43 12.27
CA SER A 95 9.66 -0.30 11.33
C SER A 95 9.10 -0.66 9.95
N ARG A 96 9.39 -1.86 9.43
CA ARG A 96 8.77 -2.38 8.18
C ARG A 96 7.26 -2.61 8.32
N LYS A 97 6.81 -3.08 9.49
CA LYS A 97 5.37 -3.20 9.78
C LYS A 97 4.71 -1.85 10.00
N MET A 98 5.38 -0.85 10.57
CA MET A 98 4.85 0.51 10.71
C MET A 98 4.72 1.20 9.35
N GLY A 99 5.64 0.96 8.40
CA GLY A 99 5.48 1.36 7.00
C GLY A 99 4.27 0.72 6.31
N LYS A 100 3.88 -0.51 6.68
CA LYS A 100 2.71 -1.22 6.12
C LYS A 100 1.42 -1.09 6.93
N ALA A 101 1.52 -0.60 8.17
CA ALA A 101 0.42 -0.48 9.11
C ALA A 101 0.30 0.98 9.57
N SER A 102 0.10 1.91 8.63
CA SER A 102 -0.61 3.14 8.96
C SER A 102 -2.03 2.73 9.41
N LYS A 103 -2.22 2.44 10.70
CA LYS A 103 -3.54 2.70 11.31
C LYS A 103 -3.86 4.15 10.97
N PHE A 104 -5.08 4.37 10.47
CA PHE A 104 -5.59 5.63 9.99
C PHE A 104 -5.19 6.73 10.98
N ILE A 105 -4.09 7.45 10.70
CA ILE A 105 -3.60 8.48 11.61
C ILE A 105 -4.65 9.59 11.52
N PRO A 106 -5.37 9.92 12.62
CA PRO A 106 -6.26 11.06 12.63
C PRO A 106 -5.45 12.28 12.19
N GLY A 107 -5.80 12.87 11.04
CA GLY A 107 -5.04 13.98 10.42
C GLY A 107 -4.53 13.71 8.99
N PHE A 108 -4.47 12.46 8.54
CA PHE A 108 -3.96 12.16 7.19
C PHE A 108 -4.86 12.70 6.06
N ARG A 109 -6.18 12.65 6.25
CA ARG A 109 -7.16 13.20 5.29
C ARG A 109 -7.01 14.72 5.12
N PRO A 110 -7.03 15.54 6.18
CA PRO A 110 -6.71 16.97 6.08
C PRO A 110 -5.37 17.26 5.40
N ALA A 111 -4.33 16.45 5.65
CA ALA A 111 -3.03 16.61 5.00
C ALA A 111 -3.11 16.39 3.49
N ILE A 112 -3.81 15.34 3.04
CA ILE A 112 -4.07 15.10 1.60
C ILE A 112 -4.83 16.29 0.98
N GLU A 113 -5.88 16.80 1.64
CA GLU A 113 -6.63 17.95 1.12
C GLU A 113 -5.72 19.17 0.91
N ALA A 114 -4.91 19.50 1.92
CA ALA A 114 -3.97 20.62 1.85
C ALA A 114 -2.93 20.42 0.74
N GLU A 115 -2.42 19.21 0.59
CA GLU A 115 -1.46 18.84 -0.45
C GLU A 115 -2.07 18.96 -1.86
N VAL A 116 -3.26 18.43 -2.08
CA VAL A 116 -3.97 18.55 -3.36
C VAL A 116 -4.18 20.02 -3.71
N LEU A 117 -4.62 20.85 -2.76
CA LEU A 117 -4.79 22.29 -2.99
C LEU A 117 -3.47 22.99 -3.33
N LYS A 118 -2.37 22.58 -2.70
CA LYS A 118 -1.02 23.05 -3.05
C LYS A 118 -0.67 22.70 -4.48
N PHE A 119 -0.90 21.47 -4.93
CA PHE A 119 -0.59 21.07 -6.31
C PHE A 119 -1.52 21.74 -7.33
N LEU A 120 -2.80 21.94 -7.02
CA LEU A 120 -3.71 22.72 -7.86
C LEU A 120 -3.25 24.17 -8.00
N LYS A 121 -2.68 24.77 -6.94
CA LYS A 121 -2.05 26.10 -7.02
C LYS A 121 -0.83 26.09 -7.95
N VAL A 122 0.05 25.08 -7.84
CA VAL A 122 1.20 24.91 -8.75
C VAL A 122 0.75 24.77 -10.20
N TYR A 123 -0.28 23.95 -10.44
CA TYR A 123 -0.86 23.77 -11.77
C TYR A 123 -1.36 25.10 -12.37
N ARG A 124 -2.14 25.88 -11.60
CA ARG A 124 -2.61 27.21 -12.03
C ARG A 124 -1.46 28.15 -12.40
N GLN A 125 -0.42 28.19 -11.57
CA GLN A 125 0.74 29.03 -11.79
C GLN A 125 1.49 28.64 -13.06
N LYS A 126 1.76 27.34 -13.24
CA LYS A 126 2.44 26.82 -14.44
C LYS A 126 1.64 27.05 -15.72
N LYS A 127 0.31 26.90 -15.67
CA LYS A 127 -0.60 27.17 -16.80
C LYS A 127 -0.91 28.66 -17.01
N LYS A 128 -0.51 29.53 -16.08
CA LYS A 128 -0.86 30.97 -16.08
C LYS A 128 -2.37 31.22 -16.16
N ILE A 129 -3.18 30.39 -15.50
CA ILE A 129 -4.65 30.51 -15.49
C ILE A 129 -5.16 31.12 -14.18
N GLN A 130 -6.19 31.96 -14.29
CA GLN A 130 -6.77 32.62 -13.12
C GLN A 130 -7.60 31.66 -12.26
N LYS A 131 -8.29 30.68 -12.85
CA LYS A 131 -9.14 29.72 -12.12
C LYS A 131 -9.04 28.34 -12.77
N ILE A 132 -9.16 27.28 -11.96
CA ILE A 132 -9.30 25.91 -12.47
C ILE A 132 -10.76 25.67 -12.82
N GLU A 133 -10.98 25.22 -14.05
CA GLU A 133 -12.27 24.76 -14.52
C GLU A 133 -12.44 23.27 -14.25
N PHE A 134 -13.69 22.86 -14.00
CA PHE A 134 -14.07 21.46 -13.85
C PHE A 134 -15.02 21.06 -14.98
N PRO A 135 -14.93 19.83 -15.51
CA PRO A 135 -14.07 18.74 -15.06
C PRO A 135 -12.56 19.00 -15.29
N LEU A 136 -11.73 18.55 -14.35
CA LEU A 136 -10.28 18.72 -14.46
C LEU A 136 -9.71 17.78 -15.54
N GLU A 137 -8.88 18.32 -16.43
CA GLU A 137 -8.05 17.54 -17.35
C GLU A 137 -6.87 16.91 -16.60
N VAL A 138 -7.13 15.75 -15.98
CA VAL A 138 -6.22 15.09 -15.03
C VAL A 138 -4.88 14.71 -15.67
N SER A 139 -4.87 14.22 -16.91
CA SER A 139 -3.63 13.89 -17.62
C SER A 139 -2.73 15.10 -17.80
N ASP A 140 -3.32 16.24 -18.16
CA ASP A 140 -2.59 17.49 -18.33
C ASP A 140 -2.12 18.06 -16.97
N PHE A 141 -2.93 17.93 -15.92
CA PHE A 141 -2.51 18.25 -14.56
C PHE A 141 -1.25 17.48 -14.15
N PHE A 142 -1.23 16.16 -14.31
CA PHE A 142 -0.08 15.33 -13.93
C PHE A 142 1.15 15.60 -14.78
N LYS A 143 0.97 15.82 -16.09
CA LYS A 143 2.05 16.23 -16.99
C LYS A 143 2.68 17.55 -16.56
N VAL A 144 1.87 18.57 -16.29
CA VAL A 144 2.38 19.90 -15.93
C VAL A 144 3.01 19.92 -14.53
N VAL A 145 2.40 19.28 -13.55
CA VAL A 145 2.88 19.34 -12.16
C VAL A 145 4.08 18.42 -11.95
N PHE A 146 4.03 17.19 -12.47
CA PHE A 146 4.97 16.11 -12.14
C PHE A 146 5.81 15.60 -13.33
N GLY A 147 5.49 16.03 -14.56
CA GLY A 147 6.10 15.47 -15.78
C GLY A 147 5.66 14.02 -16.03
N LEU A 148 4.46 13.66 -15.57
CA LEU A 148 3.89 12.33 -15.73
C LEU A 148 3.01 12.30 -16.98
N GLU A 149 3.40 11.49 -17.97
CA GLU A 149 2.70 11.37 -19.25
C GLU A 149 1.58 10.33 -19.15
N THR A 150 0.42 10.62 -19.72
CA THR A 150 -0.67 9.64 -19.86
C THR A 150 -0.73 9.18 -21.30
N ARG A 151 -0.68 7.88 -21.53
CA ARG A 151 -0.92 7.27 -22.85
C ARG A 151 -2.14 6.37 -22.78
N LYS A 152 -2.83 6.30 -23.90
CA LYS A 152 -3.92 5.37 -24.09
C LYS A 152 -3.45 4.33 -25.09
N GLU A 153 -3.45 3.07 -24.67
CA GLU A 153 -2.95 1.97 -25.48
C GLU A 153 -3.85 0.75 -25.25
N SER A 154 -4.10 0.00 -26.31
CA SER A 154 -4.68 -1.34 -26.22
C SER A 154 -3.64 -2.32 -25.72
N PHE A 155 -3.91 -2.97 -24.58
CA PHE A 155 -3.06 -4.06 -24.12
C PHE A 155 -3.87 -5.29 -23.72
N SER A 156 -3.44 -6.44 -24.24
CA SER A 156 -4.14 -7.72 -24.06
C SER A 156 -3.83 -8.36 -22.71
N GLU A 157 -4.76 -9.20 -22.23
CA GLU A 157 -4.56 -10.11 -21.08
C GLU A 157 -3.34 -11.02 -21.23
N LYS A 158 -2.71 -11.15 -22.41
CA LYS A 158 -1.52 -11.98 -22.59
C LYS A 158 -0.20 -11.21 -22.48
N GLN A 159 -0.18 -9.90 -22.76
CA GLN A 159 1.04 -9.10 -22.82
C GLN A 159 1.58 -8.70 -21.45
N PHE A 160 0.71 -8.56 -20.45
CA PHE A 160 1.09 -8.07 -19.12
C PHE A 160 0.68 -8.99 -17.95
N TRP A 161 0.13 -10.18 -18.18
CA TRP A 161 -0.64 -10.88 -17.14
C TRP A 161 -0.30 -12.35 -16.93
N LYS A 162 -0.34 -12.77 -15.66
CA LYS A 162 -0.56 -14.16 -15.27
C LYS A 162 -2.06 -14.46 -15.34
N LYS A 163 -2.43 -15.60 -15.95
CA LYS A 163 -3.82 -16.08 -16.05
C LYS A 163 -4.56 -15.94 -14.70
N GLY A 164 -5.69 -15.22 -14.70
CA GLY A 164 -6.62 -15.17 -13.56
C GLY A 164 -6.64 -13.88 -12.72
N GLU A 165 -5.81 -12.88 -13.01
CA GLU A 165 -5.93 -11.57 -12.39
C GLU A 165 -7.00 -10.72 -13.11
N ALA A 166 -7.95 -10.16 -12.35
CA ALA A 166 -8.97 -9.26 -12.89
C ALA A 166 -8.35 -8.09 -13.66
N LEU A 167 -8.97 -7.72 -14.78
CA LEU A 167 -8.52 -6.64 -15.67
C LEU A 167 -8.26 -5.35 -14.90
N LYS A 168 -7.01 -4.93 -14.90
CA LYS A 168 -6.60 -3.62 -14.42
C LYS A 168 -6.80 -2.60 -15.52
N LEU A 169 -7.46 -1.51 -15.16
CA LEU A 169 -7.90 -0.44 -16.07
C LEU A 169 -6.75 0.48 -16.50
N ALA A 170 -5.66 0.46 -15.75
CA ALA A 170 -4.51 1.31 -15.92
C ALA A 170 -3.25 0.64 -15.35
N ALA A 171 -2.08 1.14 -15.74
CA ALA A 171 -0.78 0.74 -15.21
C ALA A 171 0.11 1.97 -15.01
N LEU A 172 0.89 1.98 -13.94
CA LEU A 172 1.84 3.05 -13.63
C LEU A 172 3.28 2.56 -13.80
N PHE A 173 4.04 3.28 -14.63
CA PHE A 173 5.47 3.11 -14.83
C PHE A 173 6.20 4.30 -14.20
N ILE A 174 6.71 4.10 -12.98
CA ILE A 174 7.28 5.18 -12.17
C ILE A 174 8.57 5.75 -12.80
N GLN A 175 9.47 4.88 -13.27
CA GLN A 175 10.75 5.29 -13.84
C GLN A 175 10.58 6.14 -15.11
N SER A 176 9.73 5.70 -16.03
CA SER A 176 9.44 6.43 -17.26
C SER A 176 8.44 7.58 -17.05
N LYS A 177 7.89 7.72 -15.84
CA LYS A 177 6.81 8.64 -15.51
C LYS A 177 5.64 8.53 -16.49
N THR A 178 5.13 7.31 -16.67
CA THR A 178 4.03 7.04 -17.60
C THR A 178 2.86 6.38 -16.90
N ILE A 179 1.65 6.87 -17.13
CA ILE A 179 0.39 6.17 -16.87
C ILE A 179 -0.12 5.61 -18.20
N LEU A 180 -0.35 4.31 -18.28
CA LEU A 180 -1.06 3.67 -19.39
C LEU A 180 -2.51 3.45 -19.00
N ILE A 181 -3.44 3.91 -19.82
CA ILE A 181 -4.88 3.61 -19.71
C ILE A 181 -5.24 2.60 -20.78
N ASN A 182 -5.91 1.52 -20.39
CA ASN A 182 -6.37 0.54 -21.36
C ASN A 182 -7.53 1.11 -22.20
N GLU A 183 -7.33 1.22 -23.51
CA GLU A 183 -8.40 1.62 -24.43
C GLU A 183 -9.44 0.52 -24.64
N ASP A 184 -9.00 -0.74 -24.54
CA ASP A 184 -9.82 -1.92 -24.77
C ASP A 184 -10.17 -2.59 -23.44
N LEU A 185 -11.42 -2.45 -22.99
CA LEU A 185 -11.93 -3.34 -21.94
C LEU A 185 -12.29 -4.70 -22.50
N VAL A 186 -12.37 -5.69 -21.61
CA VAL A 186 -13.02 -6.97 -21.94
C VAL A 186 -14.46 -6.74 -22.39
N GLY A 187 -14.76 -7.24 -23.59
CA GLY A 187 -16.02 -7.06 -24.28
C GLY A 187 -16.03 -5.96 -25.36
N GLY A 188 -14.88 -5.35 -25.68
CA GLY A 188 -14.74 -4.45 -26.84
C GLY A 188 -15.43 -3.09 -26.69
N ARG A 189 -15.71 -2.66 -25.45
CA ARG A 189 -16.27 -1.32 -25.17
C ARG A 189 -15.25 -0.48 -24.42
N SER A 190 -14.93 0.70 -24.93
CA SER A 190 -14.07 1.65 -24.24
C SER A 190 -14.65 2.04 -22.86
N LEU A 191 -13.78 2.23 -21.87
CA LEU A 191 -14.19 2.83 -20.59
C LEU A 191 -14.87 4.19 -20.84
N PRO A 192 -16.01 4.48 -20.17
CA PRO A 192 -16.54 5.84 -20.14
C PRO A 192 -15.44 6.81 -19.69
N GLU A 193 -15.36 7.98 -20.33
CA GLU A 193 -14.33 8.99 -20.06
C GLU A 193 -14.20 9.33 -18.57
N VAL A 194 -15.33 9.38 -17.87
CA VAL A 194 -15.43 9.56 -16.41
C VAL A 194 -14.60 8.54 -15.63
N ASN A 195 -14.62 7.27 -16.05
CA ASN A 195 -13.86 6.21 -15.39
C ASN A 195 -12.38 6.28 -15.76
N GLN A 196 -12.04 6.64 -17.01
CA GLN A 196 -10.64 6.86 -17.41
C GLN A 196 -10.03 7.99 -16.57
N ARG A 197 -10.74 9.10 -16.41
CA ARG A 197 -10.31 10.26 -15.61
C ARG A 197 -9.99 9.85 -14.16
N PHE A 198 -10.86 9.06 -13.53
CA PHE A 198 -10.61 8.55 -12.18
C PHE A 198 -9.42 7.59 -12.14
N SER A 199 -9.26 6.72 -13.13
CA SER A 199 -8.10 5.82 -13.21
C SER A 199 -6.79 6.61 -13.31
N VAL A 200 -6.70 7.64 -14.17
CA VAL A 200 -5.51 8.51 -14.23
C VAL A 200 -5.27 9.20 -12.89
N ALA A 201 -6.32 9.72 -12.24
CA ALA A 201 -6.21 10.36 -10.93
C ALA A 201 -5.67 9.40 -9.86
N HIS A 202 -6.13 8.15 -9.89
CA HIS A 202 -5.73 7.08 -8.99
C HIS A 202 -4.26 6.66 -9.22
N GLU A 203 -3.86 6.39 -10.46
CA GLU A 203 -2.46 6.03 -10.76
C GLU A 203 -1.49 7.19 -10.46
N GLY A 204 -1.90 8.43 -10.73
CA GLY A 204 -1.09 9.59 -10.37
C GLY A 204 -0.95 9.79 -8.86
N ALA A 205 -1.96 9.40 -8.07
CA ALA A 205 -1.84 9.38 -6.61
C ALA A 205 -0.85 8.31 -6.12
N HIS A 206 -0.85 7.11 -6.74
CA HIS A 206 0.17 6.08 -6.48
C HIS A 206 1.58 6.59 -6.76
N PHE A 207 1.77 7.34 -7.84
CA PHE A 207 3.05 7.98 -8.15
C PHE A 207 3.52 8.91 -7.03
N ILE A 208 2.62 9.76 -6.51
CA ILE A 208 2.94 10.69 -5.41
C ILE A 208 3.28 9.93 -4.12
N CYS A 209 2.49 8.91 -3.76
CA CYS A 209 2.79 8.07 -2.61
C CYS A 209 4.15 7.39 -2.74
N SER A 210 4.50 6.92 -3.94
CA SER A 210 5.81 6.30 -4.20
C SER A 210 6.97 7.30 -4.05
N LEU A 211 6.79 8.55 -4.52
CA LEU A 211 7.77 9.62 -4.31
C LEU A 211 8.02 9.92 -2.83
N GLN A 212 6.99 9.83 -1.98
CA GLN A 212 7.10 10.11 -0.54
C GLN A 212 7.82 8.98 0.21
N ILE A 213 7.69 7.73 -0.25
CA ILE A 213 8.34 6.56 0.37
C ILE A 213 9.83 6.50 -0.03
N GLY A 214 10.21 7.10 -1.16
CA GLY A 214 11.59 7.11 -1.66
C GLY A 214 12.04 5.78 -2.29
N GLU A 215 11.16 4.78 -2.36
CA GLU A 215 11.39 3.53 -3.06
C GLU A 215 10.70 3.60 -4.44
N LEU A 216 11.48 3.67 -5.52
CA LEU A 216 10.97 3.62 -6.89
C LEU A 216 11.11 2.20 -7.43
N PRO A 217 10.05 1.39 -7.49
CA PRO A 217 10.15 0.03 -8.00
C PRO A 217 10.57 0.03 -9.48
N GLU A 218 11.40 -0.95 -9.85
CA GLU A 218 11.87 -1.14 -11.24
C GLU A 218 10.77 -1.72 -12.15
N GLN A 219 9.80 -2.42 -11.58
CA GLN A 219 8.70 -3.05 -12.30
C GLN A 219 7.47 -2.12 -12.33
N PRO A 220 6.67 -2.13 -13.42
CA PRO A 220 5.41 -1.41 -13.45
C PRO A 220 4.50 -1.86 -12.30
N ILE A 221 3.89 -0.90 -11.63
CA ILE A 221 2.93 -1.23 -10.60
C ILE A 221 1.54 -1.31 -11.20
N PHE A 222 0.94 -2.48 -10.99
CA PHE A 222 -0.35 -2.84 -11.53
C PHE A 222 -1.38 -2.89 -10.41
N PHE A 223 -2.09 -1.79 -10.22
CA PHE A 223 -3.07 -1.65 -9.14
C PHE A 223 -4.47 -2.08 -9.59
N ARG A 224 -5.30 -2.52 -8.64
CA ARG A 224 -6.65 -3.14 -8.79
C ARG A 224 -6.75 -4.66 -9.05
N SER A 225 -5.89 -5.49 -8.45
CA SER A 225 -6.32 -6.89 -8.21
C SER A 225 -7.45 -6.90 -7.16
N ARG A 226 -8.43 -7.80 -7.26
CA ARG A 226 -9.53 -7.92 -6.27
C ARG A 226 -9.03 -8.07 -4.83
N GLN A 227 -7.83 -8.62 -4.63
CA GLN A 227 -7.18 -8.77 -3.32
C GLN A 227 -6.55 -7.46 -2.82
N LEU A 228 -6.03 -6.60 -3.70
CA LEU A 228 -5.41 -5.33 -3.34
C LEU A 228 -6.44 -4.23 -3.02
N ARG A 229 -7.65 -4.28 -3.59
CA ARG A 229 -8.74 -3.30 -3.35
C ARG A 229 -9.13 -3.04 -1.88
N ARG A 230 -8.63 -3.84 -0.93
CA ARG A 230 -8.88 -3.67 0.51
C ARG A 230 -7.66 -3.21 1.30
N SER A 231 -6.56 -2.86 0.63
CA SER A 231 -5.41 -2.26 1.33
C SER A 231 -5.75 -0.83 1.77
N LYS A 232 -5.15 -0.39 2.87
CA LYS A 232 -5.30 0.98 3.35
C LYS A 232 -4.71 1.99 2.37
N GLU A 233 -3.62 1.61 1.72
CA GLU A 233 -2.95 2.39 0.68
C GLU A 233 -3.90 2.70 -0.49
N GLU A 234 -4.58 1.69 -1.03
CA GLU A 234 -5.58 1.90 -2.10
C GLU A 234 -6.71 2.84 -1.66
N THR A 235 -7.15 2.73 -0.40
CA THR A 235 -8.16 3.65 0.16
C THR A 235 -7.65 5.09 0.24
N LEU A 236 -6.37 5.29 0.53
CA LEU A 236 -5.73 6.61 0.57
C LEU A 236 -5.53 7.18 -0.83
N VAL A 237 -5.13 6.35 -1.77
CA VAL A 237 -5.00 6.71 -3.19
C VAL A 237 -6.36 7.09 -3.78
N ASP A 238 -7.42 6.32 -3.50
CA ASP A 238 -8.79 6.67 -3.87
C ASP A 238 -9.26 7.98 -3.22
N TYR A 239 -8.89 8.23 -1.96
CA TYR A 239 -9.18 9.50 -1.30
C TYR A 239 -8.46 10.66 -1.99
N TRP A 240 -7.17 10.50 -2.30
CA TRP A 240 -6.36 11.52 -2.98
C TRP A 240 -6.93 11.82 -4.37
N ALA A 241 -7.24 10.79 -5.16
CA ALA A 241 -7.88 10.93 -6.47
C ALA A 241 -9.22 11.65 -6.37
N GLY A 242 -10.06 11.28 -5.39
CA GLY A 242 -11.32 11.97 -5.10
C GLY A 242 -11.13 13.44 -4.70
N ALA A 243 -10.11 13.74 -3.91
CA ALA A 243 -9.76 15.10 -3.51
C ALA A 243 -9.25 15.95 -4.68
N LEU A 244 -8.47 15.38 -5.61
CA LEU A 244 -8.05 16.07 -6.82
C LEU A 244 -9.23 16.41 -7.74
N LEU A 245 -10.12 15.44 -7.96
CA LEU A 245 -11.26 15.59 -8.86
C LEU A 245 -12.38 16.47 -8.29
N MET A 246 -12.55 16.44 -6.98
CA MET A 246 -13.58 17.17 -6.25
C MET A 246 -12.97 17.79 -4.98
N PRO A 247 -12.16 18.84 -5.10
CA PRO A 247 -11.51 19.44 -3.94
C PRO A 247 -12.56 20.01 -3.00
N LYS A 248 -12.37 19.81 -1.69
CA LYS A 248 -13.41 20.09 -0.69
C LYS A 248 -14.00 21.50 -0.79
N PRO A 249 -13.21 22.60 -0.91
CA PRO A 249 -13.77 23.95 -1.00
C PRO A 249 -14.71 24.11 -2.21
N GLN A 250 -14.27 23.69 -3.39
CA GLN A 250 -15.03 23.79 -4.63
C GLN A 250 -16.28 22.91 -4.61
N LEU A 251 -16.20 21.72 -4.01
CA LEU A 251 -17.35 20.84 -3.86
C LEU A 251 -18.39 21.44 -2.89
N THR A 252 -17.95 22.00 -1.77
CA THR A 252 -18.81 22.71 -0.81
C THR A 252 -19.50 23.89 -1.47
N ASP A 253 -18.77 24.78 -2.14
CA ASP A 253 -19.33 25.95 -2.83
C ASP A 253 -20.43 25.55 -3.84
N LYS A 254 -20.19 24.48 -4.61
CA LYS A 254 -21.17 23.99 -5.59
C LYS A 254 -22.37 23.29 -4.98
N ILE A 255 -22.22 22.63 -3.84
CA ILE A 255 -23.36 22.10 -3.09
C ILE A 255 -24.24 23.26 -2.62
N GLU A 256 -23.65 24.32 -2.08
CA GLU A 256 -24.42 25.48 -1.61
C GLU A 256 -25.14 26.18 -2.76
N GLU A 257 -24.46 26.35 -3.90
CA GLU A 257 -25.03 26.92 -5.12
C GLU A 257 -26.23 26.10 -5.63
N PHE A 258 -26.08 24.80 -5.80
CA PHE A 258 -27.12 23.95 -6.38
C PHE A 258 -28.25 23.60 -5.39
N SER A 259 -27.94 23.50 -4.10
CA SER A 259 -28.97 23.27 -3.07
C SER A 259 -29.70 24.55 -2.64
N LYS A 260 -29.09 25.72 -2.92
CA LYS A 260 -29.51 27.04 -2.40
C LYS A 260 -29.57 27.08 -0.87
N GLN A 261 -28.71 26.30 -0.20
CA GLN A 261 -28.63 26.16 1.24
C GLN A 261 -27.17 26.21 1.69
N LYS A 262 -26.88 26.86 2.81
CA LYS A 262 -25.54 26.84 3.42
C LYS A 262 -25.29 25.48 4.08
N ILE A 263 -24.05 24.99 3.99
CA ILE A 263 -23.66 23.75 4.68
C ILE A 263 -23.45 24.05 6.16
N ASN A 264 -24.12 23.27 7.00
CA ASN A 264 -23.98 23.25 8.46
C ASN A 264 -23.79 21.79 8.95
N PRO A 265 -23.52 21.53 10.24
CA PRO A 265 -23.28 20.17 10.74
C PRO A 265 -24.42 19.17 10.49
N ASP A 266 -25.66 19.66 10.39
CA ASP A 266 -26.86 18.84 10.17
C ASP A 266 -27.25 18.74 8.69
N PHE A 267 -26.44 19.33 7.79
CA PHE A 267 -26.74 19.34 6.37
C PHE A 267 -26.67 17.93 5.78
N VAL A 268 -27.76 17.52 5.12
CA VAL A 268 -27.85 16.24 4.41
C VAL A 268 -28.07 16.50 2.93
N ALA A 269 -27.10 16.12 2.11
CA ALA A 269 -27.17 16.29 0.66
C ALA A 269 -28.30 15.43 0.07
N ASN A 270 -29.34 16.07 -0.47
CA ASN A 270 -30.38 15.38 -1.23
C ASN A 270 -29.86 15.10 -2.64
N LEU A 271 -29.27 13.93 -2.79
CA LEU A 271 -28.58 13.58 -3.99
C LEU A 271 -29.51 13.41 -5.21
N SER A 272 -30.82 13.20 -5.04
CA SER A 272 -31.79 13.19 -6.15
C SER A 272 -32.02 14.57 -6.75
N LYS A 273 -31.79 15.64 -5.98
CA LYS A 273 -31.97 17.03 -6.45
C LYS A 273 -30.70 17.58 -7.10
N ILE A 274 -29.58 17.53 -6.40
CA ILE A 274 -28.33 18.21 -6.83
C ILE A 274 -27.33 17.26 -7.50
N GLY A 275 -27.60 15.96 -7.47
CA GLY A 275 -26.64 14.93 -7.83
C GLY A 275 -26.16 14.95 -9.26
N LYS A 276 -27.12 15.07 -10.19
CA LYS A 276 -26.85 15.07 -11.63
C LYS A 276 -25.96 16.25 -12.01
N ASP A 277 -26.26 17.42 -11.45
CA ASP A 277 -25.53 18.65 -11.74
C ASP A 277 -24.13 18.64 -11.15
N LEU A 278 -23.95 18.13 -9.92
CA LEU A 278 -22.62 17.91 -9.34
C LEU A 278 -21.78 16.92 -10.14
N CYS A 279 -22.37 15.77 -10.53
CA CYS A 279 -21.66 14.77 -11.34
C CYS A 279 -21.25 15.34 -12.70
N LYS A 280 -22.12 16.14 -13.33
CA LYS A 280 -21.83 16.82 -14.60
C LYS A 280 -20.71 17.86 -14.43
N TYR A 281 -20.80 18.70 -13.39
CA TYR A 281 -19.83 19.77 -13.14
C TYR A 281 -18.42 19.23 -12.88
N PHE A 282 -18.28 18.20 -12.05
CA PHE A 282 -16.97 17.59 -11.76
C PHE A 282 -16.55 16.52 -12.77
N GLY A 283 -17.47 16.09 -13.65
CA GLY A 283 -17.25 14.98 -14.58
C GLY A 283 -16.90 13.67 -13.87
N VAL A 284 -17.66 13.32 -12.84
CA VAL A 284 -17.47 12.12 -12.01
C VAL A 284 -18.71 11.23 -12.02
N SER A 285 -18.54 9.96 -11.64
CA SER A 285 -19.68 9.06 -11.48
C SER A 285 -20.45 9.38 -10.21
N ARG A 286 -21.73 8.98 -10.19
CA ARG A 286 -22.58 9.09 -9.01
C ARG A 286 -21.96 8.45 -7.76
N GLN A 287 -21.40 7.25 -7.94
CA GLN A 287 -20.76 6.50 -6.88
C GLN A 287 -19.55 7.27 -6.32
N ALA A 288 -18.71 7.85 -7.18
CA ALA A 288 -17.54 8.62 -6.77
C ALA A 288 -17.94 9.87 -5.98
N LEU A 289 -18.98 10.60 -6.43
CA LEU A 289 -19.52 11.75 -5.70
C LEU A 289 -19.99 11.35 -4.29
N GLU A 290 -20.76 10.27 -4.17
CA GLU A 290 -21.30 9.83 -2.87
C GLU A 290 -20.18 9.41 -1.90
N ILE A 291 -19.16 8.71 -2.39
CA ILE A 291 -17.98 8.36 -1.59
C ILE A 291 -17.29 9.63 -1.12
N ARG A 292 -17.09 10.61 -2.03
CA ARG A 292 -16.42 11.86 -1.71
C ARG A 292 -17.16 12.69 -0.67
N LEU A 293 -18.48 12.80 -0.76
CA LEU A 293 -19.30 13.53 0.22
C LEU A 293 -19.14 12.93 1.62
N ARG A 294 -19.22 11.60 1.74
CA ARG A 294 -18.96 10.90 3.00
C ARG A 294 -17.54 11.14 3.53
N GLN A 295 -16.56 11.12 2.63
CA GLN A 295 -15.15 11.38 2.96
C GLN A 295 -14.90 12.77 3.56
N ILE A 296 -15.67 13.79 3.14
CA ILE A 296 -15.58 15.17 3.66
C ILE A 296 -16.58 15.47 4.79
N GLY A 297 -17.33 14.46 5.25
CA GLY A 297 -18.24 14.55 6.40
C GLY A 297 -19.67 14.98 6.05
N ILE A 298 -20.07 14.99 4.78
CA ILE A 298 -21.42 15.34 4.35
C ILE A 298 -22.28 14.07 4.23
N GLN A 299 -23.35 14.02 5.02
CA GLN A 299 -24.33 12.95 4.94
C GLN A 299 -25.13 13.03 3.63
N CYS A 300 -25.57 11.87 3.11
CA CYS A 300 -26.27 11.77 1.84
C CYS A 300 -27.62 11.07 2.01
N LYS A 301 -28.67 11.59 1.38
CA LYS A 301 -29.96 10.90 1.16
C LYS A 301 -30.05 10.41 -0.28
N ASN A 302 -30.83 9.34 -0.52
CA ASN A 302 -31.01 8.74 -1.85
C ASN A 302 -29.69 8.24 -2.46
N THR A 303 -28.95 7.49 -1.64
CA THR A 303 -27.67 6.89 -2.00
C THR A 303 -27.87 5.74 -3.00
N PHE A 304 -26.84 5.48 -3.81
CA PHE A 304 -26.83 4.37 -4.76
C PHE A 304 -26.87 3.01 -4.06
N TYR A 305 -26.35 2.94 -2.83
CA TYR A 305 -26.31 1.73 -2.00
C TYR A 305 -27.49 1.56 -1.04
N GLY A 306 -28.47 2.48 -1.06
CA GLY A 306 -29.63 2.48 -0.19
C GLY A 306 -30.91 1.94 -0.84
N ARG A 307 -30.78 1.12 -1.89
CA ARG A 307 -31.88 0.32 -2.45
C ARG A 307 -31.64 -1.14 -2.13
#